data_AF-A0A8T9BC24-F1
#
_entry.id   AF-A0A8T9BC24-F1
#
_cell.length_a   1.000
_cell.length_b   1.000
_cell.length_c   1.000
_cell.angle_alpha   90.00
_cell.angle_beta   90.00
_cell.angle_gamma   90.00
#
_symmetry.space_group_name_H-M   'P 1'
#
loop_
_entity.id
_entity.type
_entity.pdbx_description
1 polymer ?
#
loop_
_entity_poly.entity_id
_entity_poly.type
_entity_poly.pdbx_seq_one_letter_code
_entity_poly.pdbx_strand_id
1 'polypeptide(L)'
;MATAIPQGLISRDSVLNDFALWPNQEVLRIETLSDKLVVAELQAIMEGYGYSWHKINQLLQAELDKEALEFTLEDGDVIFEWNNLCDEKRQWERKRTHSVQSVGFKRDCLINLKIIPFKAGLGIEGVKLVTTNTDKLNLSTKDLWVDFDKWETLTNNKSIDLTSDDDSLASEGTEESTYEDDESESESEED
;
A
#
# COMPACT_ATOMS: atom_id res chain seq x y z
N MET A 1 11.75 9.61 -61.39
CA MET A 1 12.60 9.09 -60.30
C MET A 1 11.84 9.30 -59.00
N ALA A 2 11.35 8.22 -58.38
CA ALA A 2 10.66 8.29 -57.09
C ALA A 2 11.63 7.84 -56.00
N THR A 3 12.01 8.77 -55.12
CA THR A 3 12.77 8.48 -53.91
C THR A 3 11.81 7.94 -52.85
N ALA A 4 11.89 6.64 -52.57
CA ALA A 4 11.24 6.03 -51.42
C ALA A 4 12.02 6.41 -50.16
N ILE A 5 11.33 7.03 -49.19
CA ILE A 5 11.85 7.26 -47.84
C ILE A 5 11.66 5.96 -47.05
N PRO A 6 12.71 5.38 -46.44
CA PRO A 6 12.53 4.23 -45.57
C PRO A 6 11.87 4.70 -44.26
N GLN A 7 10.64 4.26 -44.03
CA GLN A 7 10.00 4.31 -42.72
C GLN A 7 10.83 3.43 -41.78
N GLY A 8 11.42 4.05 -40.75
CA GLY A 8 12.25 3.36 -39.77
C GLY A 8 11.49 2.23 -39.10
N LEU A 9 12.00 1.00 -39.22
CA LEU A 9 11.62 -0.11 -38.37
C LEU A 9 12.02 0.26 -36.94
N ILE A 10 11.09 0.78 -36.14
CA ILE A 10 11.22 0.77 -34.69
C ILE A 10 11.19 -0.71 -34.30
N SER A 11 12.35 -1.25 -33.94
CA SER A 11 12.49 -2.65 -33.56
C SER A 11 11.67 -2.90 -32.30
N ARG A 12 10.79 -3.91 -32.32
CA ARG A 12 9.96 -4.30 -31.17
C ARG A 12 10.80 -4.60 -29.92
N ASP A 13 12.04 -5.03 -30.11
CA ASP A 13 13.00 -5.30 -29.05
C ASP A 13 13.43 -4.03 -28.30
N SER A 14 13.44 -2.86 -28.97
CA SER A 14 13.72 -1.57 -28.32
C SER A 14 12.59 -1.17 -27.38
N VAL A 15 11.34 -1.35 -27.82
CA VAL A 15 10.15 -0.98 -27.04
C VAL A 15 10.00 -1.88 -25.81
N LEU A 16 10.35 -3.16 -25.93
CA LEU A 16 10.34 -4.10 -24.79
C LEU A 16 11.43 -3.80 -23.77
N ASN A 17 12.63 -3.40 -24.22
CA ASN A 17 13.73 -3.02 -23.34
C ASN A 17 13.44 -1.72 -22.58
N ASP A 18 12.87 -0.72 -23.25
CA ASP A 18 12.48 0.55 -22.60
C ASP A 18 11.39 0.33 -21.56
N PHE A 19 10.47 -0.60 -21.81
CA PHE A 19 9.42 -0.96 -20.86
C PHE A 19 9.95 -1.69 -19.62
N ALA A 20 10.92 -2.59 -19.79
CA ALA A 20 11.54 -3.31 -18.68
C ALA A 20 12.26 -2.38 -17.68
N LEU A 21 12.71 -1.20 -18.14
CA LEU A 21 13.40 -0.21 -17.31
C LEU A 21 12.44 0.79 -16.62
N TRP A 22 11.16 0.79 -17.00
CA TRP A 22 10.19 1.78 -16.52
C TRP A 22 10.10 1.88 -14.98
N PRO A 23 10.05 0.79 -14.18
CA PRO A 23 9.96 0.90 -12.72
C PRO A 23 11.17 1.62 -12.12
N ASN A 24 12.37 1.32 -12.61
CA ASN A 24 13.60 1.94 -12.11
C ASN A 24 13.64 3.43 -12.47
N GLN A 25 13.21 3.79 -13.68
CA GLN A 25 13.11 5.19 -14.10
C GLN A 25 12.09 5.95 -13.26
N GLU A 26 10.95 5.32 -12.94
CA GLU A 26 9.88 5.94 -12.16
C GLU A 26 10.28 6.13 -10.69
N VAL A 27 10.98 5.15 -10.09
CA VAL A 27 11.58 5.29 -8.75
C VAL A 27 12.54 6.48 -8.72
N LEU A 28 13.50 6.53 -9.65
CA LEU A 28 14.46 7.64 -9.73
C LEU A 28 13.77 8.99 -9.94
N ARG A 29 12.72 9.04 -10.78
CA ARG A 29 11.92 10.25 -10.95
C ARG A 29 11.35 10.71 -9.61
N ILE A 30 10.71 9.82 -8.86
CA ILE A 30 10.07 10.15 -7.57
C ILE A 30 11.12 10.54 -6.51
N GLU A 31 12.25 9.86 -6.46
CA GLU A 31 13.36 10.19 -5.55
C GLU A 31 13.91 11.60 -5.80
N THR A 32 13.93 12.05 -7.05
CA THR A 32 14.36 13.42 -7.41
C THR A 32 13.28 14.49 -7.19
N LEU A 33 12.04 14.11 -6.87
CA LEU A 33 10.99 15.09 -6.58
C LEU A 33 11.25 15.81 -5.26
N SER A 34 10.99 17.13 -5.28
CA SER A 34 10.89 17.90 -4.05
C SER A 34 9.75 17.38 -3.17
N ASP A 35 9.88 17.53 -1.85
CA ASP A 35 8.89 17.12 -0.86
C ASP A 35 7.48 17.64 -1.17
N LYS A 36 7.36 18.89 -1.65
CA LYS A 36 6.06 19.47 -2.05
C LYS A 36 5.41 18.73 -3.21
N LEU A 37 6.20 18.30 -4.19
CA LEU A 37 5.70 17.58 -5.35
C LEU A 37 5.31 16.14 -4.98
N VAL A 38 6.06 15.48 -4.10
CA VAL A 38 5.68 14.16 -3.56
C VAL A 38 4.32 14.24 -2.88
N VAL A 39 4.12 15.23 -1.99
CA VAL A 39 2.84 15.43 -1.29
C VAL A 39 1.70 15.71 -2.29
N ALA A 40 1.92 16.59 -3.27
CA ALA A 40 0.90 16.95 -4.24
C ALA A 40 0.51 15.78 -5.16
N GLU A 41 1.48 15.02 -5.66
CA GLU A 41 1.22 13.87 -6.54
C GLU A 41 0.51 12.75 -5.78
N LEU A 42 0.96 12.43 -4.55
CA LEU A 42 0.30 11.44 -3.71
C LEU A 42 -1.14 11.86 -3.38
N GLN A 43 -1.35 13.12 -3.00
CA GLN A 43 -2.70 13.62 -2.71
C GLN A 43 -3.62 13.48 -3.93
N ALA A 44 -3.14 13.80 -5.13
CA ALA A 44 -3.92 13.64 -6.36
C ALA A 44 -4.35 12.17 -6.56
N ILE A 45 -3.44 11.22 -6.35
CA ILE A 45 -3.75 9.77 -6.45
C ILE A 45 -4.76 9.35 -5.37
N MET A 46 -4.60 9.84 -4.14
CA MET A 46 -5.51 9.56 -3.03
C MET A 46 -6.91 10.14 -3.24
N GLU A 47 -7.03 11.21 -4.03
CA GLU A 47 -8.30 11.80 -4.49
C GLU A 47 -8.87 11.08 -5.74
N GLY A 48 -8.14 10.11 -6.29
CA GLY A 48 -8.57 9.33 -7.45
C GLY A 48 -8.16 9.92 -8.80
N TYR A 49 -7.23 10.87 -8.85
CA TYR A 49 -6.73 11.40 -10.11
C TYR A 49 -5.60 10.55 -10.67
N GLY A 50 -5.75 10.13 -11.93
CA GLY A 50 -4.68 9.46 -12.68
C GLY A 50 -4.29 8.06 -12.17
N TYR A 51 -5.10 7.45 -11.30
CA TYR A 51 -4.81 6.14 -10.72
C TYR A 51 -6.08 5.29 -10.60
N SER A 52 -6.04 4.07 -11.13
CA SER A 52 -7.18 3.13 -11.16
C SER A 52 -7.11 2.12 -10.01
N TRP A 53 -7.41 2.56 -8.78
CA TRP A 53 -7.40 1.74 -7.58
C TRP A 53 -8.18 0.41 -7.71
N HIS A 54 -9.43 0.45 -8.17
CA HIS A 54 -10.28 -0.73 -8.25
C HIS A 54 -9.85 -1.68 -9.34
N LYS A 55 -9.48 -1.14 -10.51
CA LYS A 55 -9.03 -2.00 -11.60
C LYS A 55 -7.71 -2.70 -11.27
N ILE A 56 -6.79 -2.01 -10.60
CA ILE A 56 -5.54 -2.61 -10.11
C ILE A 56 -5.85 -3.71 -9.09
N ASN A 57 -6.68 -3.42 -8.07
CA ASN A 57 -7.07 -4.42 -7.08
C ASN A 57 -7.67 -5.68 -7.69
N GLN A 58 -8.57 -5.52 -8.67
CA GLN A 58 -9.18 -6.64 -9.38
C GLN A 58 -8.13 -7.50 -10.10
N LEU A 59 -7.13 -6.87 -10.73
CA LEU A 59 -6.08 -7.58 -11.44
C LEU A 59 -5.11 -8.27 -10.48
N LEU A 60 -4.75 -7.64 -9.36
CA LEU A 60 -3.93 -8.26 -8.33
C LEU A 60 -4.60 -9.49 -7.72
N GLN A 61 -5.90 -9.40 -7.40
CA GLN A 61 -6.68 -10.57 -6.97
C GLN A 61 -6.65 -11.68 -8.04
N ALA A 62 -6.83 -11.33 -9.31
CA ALA A 62 -6.80 -12.33 -10.38
C ALA A 62 -5.42 -13.00 -10.58
N GLU A 63 -4.31 -12.29 -10.31
CA GLU A 63 -2.97 -12.90 -10.34
C GLU A 63 -2.72 -13.76 -9.09
N LEU A 64 -3.24 -13.38 -7.93
CA LEU A 64 -3.21 -14.21 -6.73
C LEU A 64 -4.04 -15.50 -6.89
N ASP A 65 -5.26 -15.40 -7.45
CA ASP A 65 -6.14 -16.55 -7.70
C ASP A 65 -5.54 -17.56 -8.69
N LYS A 66 -4.63 -17.11 -9.56
CA LYS A 66 -3.87 -17.95 -10.51
C LYS A 66 -2.57 -18.50 -9.92
N GLU A 67 -2.28 -18.20 -8.65
CA GLU A 67 -1.02 -18.54 -7.98
C GLU A 67 0.22 -17.90 -8.67
N ALA A 68 0.02 -16.82 -9.42
CA ALA A 68 1.11 -16.02 -10.01
C ALA A 68 1.70 -15.02 -9.00
N LEU A 69 0.93 -14.70 -7.96
CA LEU A 69 1.38 -13.98 -6.77
C LEU A 69 1.18 -14.88 -5.55
N GLU A 70 1.99 -14.66 -4.54
CA GLU A 70 1.80 -15.23 -3.20
C GLU A 70 1.42 -14.10 -2.24
N PHE A 71 0.68 -14.45 -1.19
CA PHE A 71 0.45 -13.53 -0.08
C PHE A 71 1.30 -13.99 1.09
N THR A 72 2.26 -13.14 1.46
CA THR A 72 3.10 -13.29 2.65
C THR A 72 2.94 -12.09 3.58
N LEU A 73 3.46 -12.20 4.81
CA LEU A 73 3.52 -11.07 5.76
C LEU A 73 4.89 -10.39 5.74
N GLU A 74 5.66 -10.57 4.67
CA GLU A 74 7.00 -10.02 4.54
C GLU A 74 6.96 -8.62 3.92
N ASP A 75 7.77 -7.71 4.47
CA ASP A 75 7.95 -6.37 3.92
C ASP A 75 8.49 -6.45 2.49
N GLY A 76 7.88 -5.70 1.56
CA GLY A 76 8.19 -5.75 0.14
C GLY A 76 7.42 -6.79 -0.68
N ASP A 77 6.61 -7.67 -0.06
CA ASP A 77 5.67 -8.54 -0.76
C ASP A 77 4.58 -7.73 -1.47
N VAL A 78 4.26 -8.09 -2.71
CA VAL A 78 3.36 -7.31 -3.56
C VAL A 78 1.96 -7.15 -2.95
N ILE A 79 1.41 -8.22 -2.39
CA ILE A 79 0.05 -8.21 -1.84
C ILE A 79 0.04 -7.53 -0.47
N PHE A 80 1.08 -7.77 0.34
CA PHE A 80 1.25 -7.07 1.62
C PHE A 80 1.33 -5.55 1.43
N GLU A 81 2.23 -5.08 0.56
CA GLU A 81 2.40 -3.65 0.27
C GLU A 81 1.13 -3.03 -0.33
N TRP A 82 0.44 -3.77 -1.20
CA TRP A 82 -0.82 -3.31 -1.76
C TRP A 82 -1.90 -3.12 -0.69
N ASN A 83 -2.06 -4.09 0.20
CA ASN A 83 -3.05 -4.00 1.28
C ASN A 83 -2.74 -2.85 2.25
N ASN A 84 -1.46 -2.60 2.55
CA ASN A 84 -1.04 -1.41 3.33
C ASN A 84 -1.43 -0.10 2.62
N LEU A 85 -1.27 0.00 1.30
CA LEU A 85 -1.69 1.16 0.54
C LEU A 85 -3.22 1.33 0.51
N CYS A 86 -3.96 0.22 0.43
CA CYS A 86 -5.42 0.25 0.56
C CYS A 86 -5.85 0.77 1.93
N ASP A 87 -5.14 0.42 3.00
CA ASP A 87 -5.38 0.99 4.33
C ASP A 87 -5.13 2.48 4.38
N GLU A 88 -4.02 2.96 3.81
CA GLU A 88 -3.77 4.40 3.69
C GLU A 88 -4.87 5.11 2.91
N LYS A 89 -5.34 4.51 1.80
CA LYS A 89 -6.44 5.06 1.00
C LYS A 89 -7.74 5.15 1.80
N ARG A 90 -8.09 4.10 2.55
CA ARG A 90 -9.28 4.09 3.43
C ARG A 90 -9.15 5.07 4.58
N GLN A 91 -7.95 5.28 5.10
CA GLN A 91 -7.69 6.32 6.10
C GLN A 91 -7.84 7.71 5.50
N TRP A 92 -7.30 7.95 4.30
CA TRP A 92 -7.44 9.21 3.58
C TRP A 92 -8.90 9.55 3.32
N GLU A 93 -9.73 8.59 2.91
CA GLU A 93 -11.16 8.82 2.68
C GLU A 93 -11.92 9.22 3.96
N ARG A 94 -11.55 8.64 5.10
CA ARG A 94 -12.19 8.92 6.40
C ARG A 94 -11.71 10.23 7.03
N LYS A 95 -10.40 10.48 7.01
CA LYS A 95 -9.77 11.54 7.81
C LYS A 95 -9.08 12.63 6.98
N ARG A 96 -8.99 12.45 5.66
CA ARG A 96 -8.22 13.32 4.75
C ARG A 96 -6.76 13.50 5.17
N THR A 97 -6.17 12.43 5.70
CA THR A 97 -4.79 12.42 6.18
C THR A 97 -4.19 11.01 6.11
N HIS A 98 -2.87 10.93 5.95
CA HIS A 98 -2.11 9.67 6.00
C HIS A 98 -1.91 9.21 7.44
N SER A 99 -1.64 7.91 7.67
CA SER A 99 -1.31 7.39 9.01
C SER A 99 -0.05 8.05 9.58
N VAL A 100 0.96 8.19 8.73
CA VAL A 100 2.24 8.81 9.08
C VAL A 100 2.41 10.11 8.28
N GLN A 101 2.76 11.19 8.98
CA GLN A 101 2.88 12.53 8.38
C GLN A 101 4.24 12.79 7.71
N SER A 102 5.21 11.90 7.92
CA SER A 102 6.55 12.00 7.36
C SER A 102 6.54 12.06 5.83
N VAL A 103 7.39 12.90 5.26
CA VAL A 103 7.58 12.95 3.80
C VAL A 103 8.25 11.69 3.27
N GLY A 104 9.13 11.05 4.07
CA GLY A 104 9.74 9.76 3.71
C GLY A 104 8.67 8.71 3.43
N PHE A 105 7.78 8.50 4.40
CA PHE A 105 6.63 7.60 4.26
C PHE A 105 5.77 7.91 3.04
N LYS A 106 5.42 9.19 2.83
CA LYS A 106 4.63 9.61 1.65
C LYS A 106 5.34 9.30 0.33
N ARG A 107 6.67 9.43 0.29
CA ARG A 107 7.48 9.08 -0.88
C ARG A 107 7.45 7.57 -1.11
N ASP A 108 7.59 6.77 -0.05
CA ASP A 108 7.53 5.31 -0.14
C ASP A 108 6.15 4.85 -0.62
N CYS A 109 5.06 5.43 -0.10
CA CYS A 109 3.71 5.17 -0.61
C CYS A 109 3.59 5.50 -2.10
N LEU A 110 4.10 6.67 -2.52
CA LEU A 110 4.04 7.09 -3.92
C LEU A 110 4.83 6.15 -4.83
N ILE A 111 6.02 5.72 -4.41
CA ILE A 111 6.83 4.73 -5.12
C ILE A 111 6.06 3.42 -5.25
N ASN A 112 5.56 2.87 -4.14
CA ASN A 112 4.85 1.60 -4.13
C ASN A 112 3.59 1.65 -5.00
N LEU A 113 2.81 2.74 -4.96
CA LEU A 113 1.68 2.95 -5.86
C LEU A 113 2.07 2.85 -7.33
N LYS A 114 3.19 3.45 -7.72
CA LYS A 114 3.62 3.46 -9.12
C LYS A 114 4.18 2.11 -9.59
N ILE A 115 4.88 1.38 -8.73
CA ILE A 115 5.63 0.18 -9.16
C ILE A 115 4.91 -1.14 -8.88
N ILE A 116 3.99 -1.22 -7.91
CA ILE A 116 3.31 -2.48 -7.54
C ILE A 116 2.63 -3.14 -8.74
N PRO A 117 1.83 -2.44 -9.57
CA PRO A 117 1.20 -3.07 -10.73
C PRO A 117 2.20 -3.70 -11.70
N PHE A 118 3.39 -3.10 -11.85
CA PHE A 118 4.44 -3.69 -12.66
C PHE A 118 5.08 -4.90 -11.96
N LYS A 119 5.45 -4.78 -10.68
CA LYS A 119 6.01 -5.88 -9.87
C LYS A 119 5.09 -7.10 -9.84
N ALA A 120 3.79 -6.86 -9.88
CA ALA A 120 2.76 -7.88 -9.90
C ALA A 120 2.57 -8.57 -11.27
N GLY A 121 3.38 -8.22 -12.28
CA GLY A 121 3.30 -8.83 -13.60
C GLY A 121 2.23 -8.26 -14.52
N LEU A 122 1.56 -7.14 -14.17
CA LEU A 122 0.50 -6.56 -15.01
C LEU A 122 1.02 -5.85 -16.27
N GLY A 123 2.35 -5.72 -16.41
CA GLY A 123 3.00 -5.21 -17.60
C GLY A 123 2.49 -3.82 -18.01
N ILE A 124 2.39 -3.60 -19.33
CA ILE A 124 2.01 -2.30 -19.91
C ILE A 124 0.64 -1.83 -19.41
N GLU A 125 -0.26 -2.78 -19.14
CA GLU A 125 -1.58 -2.44 -18.61
C GLU A 125 -1.47 -1.86 -17.20
N GLY A 126 -0.63 -2.45 -16.34
CA GLY A 126 -0.32 -1.88 -15.03
C GLY A 126 0.16 -0.43 -15.11
N VAL A 127 1.09 -0.14 -16.03
CA VAL A 127 1.62 1.23 -16.23
C VAL A 127 0.54 2.22 -16.69
N LYS A 128 -0.40 1.79 -17.52
CA LYS A 128 -1.55 2.64 -17.89
C LYS A 128 -2.44 2.93 -16.69
N LEU A 129 -2.69 1.94 -15.84
CA LEU A 129 -3.58 2.08 -14.69
C LEU A 129 -3.01 3.00 -13.59
N VAL A 130 -1.69 3.14 -13.49
CA VAL A 130 -1.03 4.08 -12.55
C VAL A 130 -0.84 5.50 -13.08
N THR A 131 -1.18 5.72 -14.35
CA THR A 131 -1.10 7.03 -15.03
C THR A 131 -2.45 7.54 -15.52
N THR A 132 -3.45 6.67 -15.62
CA THR A 132 -4.81 6.98 -16.06
C THR A 132 -5.81 6.32 -15.13
N ASN A 133 -6.81 7.09 -14.66
CA ASN A 133 -7.93 6.51 -13.93
C ASN A 133 -9.00 6.01 -14.92
N THR A 134 -9.31 4.71 -14.84
CA THR A 134 -10.34 4.01 -15.62
C THR A 134 -11.48 3.50 -14.73
N ASP A 135 -11.40 3.71 -13.42
CA ASP A 135 -12.43 3.37 -12.47
C ASP A 135 -13.65 4.30 -12.62
N LYS A 136 -14.81 3.84 -12.16
CA LYS A 136 -15.98 4.71 -12.03
C LYS A 136 -15.71 5.75 -10.94
N LEU A 137 -16.14 6.99 -11.19
CA LEU A 137 -16.03 8.07 -10.22
C LEU A 137 -16.77 7.73 -8.92
N ASN A 138 -16.18 8.11 -7.78
CA ASN A 138 -16.76 7.97 -6.44
C ASN A 138 -17.04 6.53 -5.98
N LEU A 139 -16.35 5.53 -6.54
CA LEU A 139 -16.35 4.21 -5.94
C LEU A 139 -15.70 4.26 -4.55
N SER A 140 -16.38 3.68 -3.57
CA SER A 140 -15.87 3.56 -2.21
C SER A 140 -14.76 2.51 -2.17
N THR A 141 -13.63 2.84 -1.52
CA THR A 141 -12.50 1.90 -1.39
C THR A 141 -12.57 0.98 -0.17
N LYS A 142 -13.69 0.98 0.56
CA LYS A 142 -13.89 0.13 1.75
C LYS A 142 -13.57 -1.34 1.50
N ASP A 143 -13.91 -1.83 0.31
CA ASP A 143 -13.76 -3.23 -0.10
C ASP A 143 -12.48 -3.47 -0.93
N LEU A 144 -11.56 -2.49 -0.99
CA LEU A 144 -10.23 -2.71 -1.56
C LEU A 144 -9.37 -3.42 -0.53
N TRP A 145 -9.37 -4.74 -0.61
CA TRP A 145 -8.42 -5.60 0.06
C TRP A 145 -8.28 -6.86 -0.80
N VAL A 146 -7.05 -7.31 -1.04
CA VAL A 146 -6.80 -8.57 -1.73
C VAL A 146 -6.64 -9.66 -0.67
N ASP A 147 -7.52 -10.66 -0.73
CA ASP A 147 -7.50 -11.86 0.14
C ASP A 147 -7.59 -11.57 1.66
N PHE A 148 -8.64 -10.83 2.05
CA PHE A 148 -8.90 -10.46 3.45
C PHE A 148 -9.02 -11.68 4.40
N ASP A 149 -9.68 -12.75 3.94
CA ASP A 149 -9.93 -13.95 4.74
C ASP A 149 -8.62 -14.69 5.09
N LYS A 150 -7.66 -14.73 4.16
CA LYS A 150 -6.34 -15.33 4.41
C LYS A 150 -5.48 -14.47 5.34
N TRP A 151 -5.59 -13.14 5.26
CA TRP A 151 -4.92 -12.22 6.19
C TRP A 151 -5.37 -12.43 7.64
N GLU A 152 -6.68 -12.54 7.87
CA GLU A 152 -7.24 -12.78 9.21
C GLU A 152 -6.77 -14.12 9.78
N THR A 153 -6.71 -15.15 8.94
CA THR A 153 -6.21 -16.48 9.33
C THR A 153 -4.73 -16.45 9.72
N LEU A 154 -3.87 -15.80 8.92
CA LEU A 154 -2.42 -15.75 9.16
C LEU A 154 -2.04 -14.93 10.39
N THR A 155 -2.73 -13.82 10.64
CA THR A 155 -2.49 -12.95 11.81
C THR A 155 -2.99 -13.57 13.11
N ASN A 156 -4.14 -14.24 13.09
CA ASN A 156 -4.67 -14.98 14.24
C ASN A 156 -3.74 -16.15 14.62
N ASN A 157 -3.22 -16.89 13.63
CA ASN A 157 -2.31 -18.01 13.88
C ASN A 157 -0.93 -17.55 14.39
N LYS A 158 -0.40 -16.42 13.89
CA LYS A 158 0.89 -15.86 14.34
C LYS A 158 0.83 -15.32 15.78
N SER A 159 -0.35 -14.89 16.23
CA SER A 159 -0.55 -14.39 17.60
C SER A 159 -0.52 -15.50 18.67
N ILE A 160 -0.60 -16.77 18.26
CA ILE A 160 -0.59 -17.94 19.16
C ILE A 160 0.85 -18.44 19.43
N ASP A 161 1.84 -18.01 18.65
CA ASP A 161 3.20 -18.56 18.66
C ASP A 161 4.21 -17.76 19.55
N LEU A 162 3.71 -16.82 20.38
CA LEU A 162 4.53 -16.09 21.37
C LEU A 162 4.32 -16.58 22.81
N THR A 163 3.63 -17.71 23.00
CA THR A 163 3.46 -18.34 24.32
C THR A 163 3.79 -19.82 24.29
N SER A 164 5.04 -20.19 23.98
CA SER A 164 5.60 -21.47 24.42
C SER A 164 7.11 -21.39 24.52
N ASP A 165 7.62 -22.15 25.50
CA ASP A 165 8.98 -22.23 26.04
C ASP A 165 9.25 -21.19 27.15
N ASP A 166 8.72 -21.38 28.36
CA ASP A 166 9.19 -22.28 29.44
C ASP A 166 10.62 -21.98 29.89
N ASP A 167 10.74 -21.27 31.03
CA ASP A 167 11.71 -21.67 32.04
C ASP A 167 11.18 -21.32 33.43
N SER A 168 10.91 -22.38 34.19
CA SER A 168 10.51 -22.35 35.59
C SER A 168 11.59 -21.73 36.46
N LEU A 169 11.26 -20.69 37.25
CA LEU A 169 11.83 -20.50 38.58
C LEU A 169 10.76 -20.01 39.56
N ALA A 170 10.54 -20.84 40.58
CA ALA A 170 9.69 -20.57 41.72
C ALA A 170 10.08 -19.26 42.43
N SER A 171 9.07 -18.47 42.79
CA SER A 171 9.12 -17.58 43.96
C SER A 171 7.73 -17.50 44.56
N GLU A 172 7.57 -18.16 45.70
CA GLU A 172 6.55 -17.83 46.68
C GLU A 172 6.71 -16.36 47.09
N GLY A 173 5.60 -15.65 47.33
CA GLY A 173 5.66 -14.26 47.79
C GLY A 173 4.36 -13.52 47.57
N THR A 174 3.31 -13.94 48.28
CA THR A 174 2.09 -13.15 48.47
C THR A 174 2.43 -11.91 49.30
N GLU A 175 2.35 -10.73 48.70
CA GLU A 175 2.21 -9.48 49.46
C GLU A 175 1.16 -8.58 48.81
N GLU A 176 -0.05 -8.76 49.35
CA GLU A 176 -1.12 -7.81 49.53
C GLU A 176 -0.60 -6.37 49.71
N SER A 177 -1.00 -5.47 48.82
CA SER A 177 -0.90 -4.03 49.03
C SER A 177 -2.21 -3.38 48.62
N THR A 178 -3.03 -3.17 49.63
CA THR A 178 -4.24 -2.36 49.65
C THR A 178 -3.85 -0.89 49.46
N TYR A 179 -4.29 -0.28 48.37
CA TYR A 179 -4.43 1.17 48.29
C TYR A 179 -5.87 1.49 47.91
N GLU A 180 -6.65 1.76 48.95
CA GLU A 180 -7.85 2.60 48.86
C GLU A 180 -7.37 3.99 48.44
N ASP A 181 -7.89 4.50 47.32
CA ASP A 181 -7.84 5.93 47.04
C ASP A 181 -9.28 6.42 46.95
N ASP A 182 -9.62 7.13 48.01
CA ASP A 182 -10.90 7.68 48.42
C ASP A 182 -11.11 9.01 47.69
N GLU A 183 -12.26 9.10 47.03
CA GLU A 183 -13.11 10.27 46.78
C GLU A 183 -12.46 11.67 46.74
N SER A 184 -12.71 12.40 45.63
CA SER A 184 -13.32 13.73 45.77
C SER A 184 -13.88 14.22 44.44
N GLU A 185 -15.20 14.13 44.33
CA GLU A 185 -15.99 15.01 43.48
C GLU A 185 -15.80 16.47 43.89
N SER A 186 -15.69 17.36 42.90
CA SER A 186 -16.06 18.76 43.09
C SER A 186 -16.61 19.31 41.77
N GLU A 187 -17.93 19.25 41.67
CA GLU A 187 -18.71 20.16 40.83
C GLU A 187 -18.48 21.60 41.31
N SER A 188 -18.30 22.53 40.37
CA SER A 188 -18.62 23.93 40.63
C SER A 188 -19.14 24.58 39.34
N GLU A 189 -20.32 25.18 39.51
CA GLU A 189 -21.22 25.78 38.55
C GLU A 189 -20.71 27.13 37.99
N GLU A 190 -21.22 27.43 36.79
CA GLU A 190 -21.67 28.72 36.23
C GLU A 190 -20.94 30.04 36.55
N ASP A 191 -20.57 30.74 35.48
CA ASP A 191 -20.97 32.14 35.21
C ASP A 191 -21.11 32.37 33.69
#